data_AF-K9P7L4-F1
#
_entry.id   AF-K9P7L4-F1
#
_cell.length_a   1.000
_cell.length_b   1.000
_cell.length_c   1.000
_cell.angle_alpha   90.00
_cell.angle_beta   90.00
_cell.angle_gamma   90.00
#
_symmetry.space_group_name_H-M   'P 1'
#
loop_
_entity.id
_entity.type
_entity.pdbx_description
1 polymer ?
#
loop_
_entity_poly.entity_id
_entity_poly.type
_entity_poly.pdbx_seq_one_letter_code
_entity_poly.pdbx_strand_id
1 'polypeptide(L)'
;MATRAVYSFTGFPGVPERHLYLHHDGYPTGAAWRFATALRQRPEPEAFAAAFLASQPGAEPLAAPAQAADAEYRYRVQLLAGGGALQVACWRRLPGGTTWQPRCGPMALEVFIRRFLPGDPL
;
A
#
# COMPACT_ATOMS: atom_id res chain seq x y z
N MET A 1 -15.64 10.65 6.53
CA MET A 1 -15.76 9.18 6.54
C MET A 1 -14.36 8.59 6.61
N ALA A 2 -14.09 7.78 7.64
CA ALA A 2 -12.88 6.98 7.74
C ALA A 2 -12.89 5.91 6.64
N THR A 3 -12.09 6.10 5.58
CA THR A 3 -11.95 5.11 4.51
C THR A 3 -10.85 4.15 4.89
N ARG A 4 -11.13 2.86 4.84
CA ARG A 4 -10.26 1.80 5.31
C ARG A 4 -9.52 1.16 4.14
N ALA A 5 -8.33 0.67 4.41
CA ALA A 5 -7.52 0.01 3.40
C ALA A 5 -6.73 -1.16 3.97
N VAL A 6 -6.52 -2.16 3.11
CA VAL A 6 -5.53 -3.21 3.35
C VAL A 6 -4.32 -2.98 2.45
N TYR A 7 -3.13 -3.06 3.03
CA TYR A 7 -1.84 -3.01 2.34
C TYR A 7 -1.18 -4.39 2.44
N SER A 8 -0.81 -4.97 1.30
CA SER A 8 -0.15 -6.27 1.22
C SER A 8 1.25 -6.09 0.65
N PHE A 9 2.25 -6.64 1.32
CA PHE A 9 3.67 -6.53 0.97
C PHE A 9 4.23 -7.90 0.62
N THR A 10 4.91 -8.01 -0.51
CA THR A 10 5.48 -9.28 -1.02
C THR A 10 6.85 -9.05 -1.65
N GLY A 11 7.70 -10.08 -1.63
CA GLY A 11 9.01 -10.06 -2.30
C GLY A 11 10.14 -9.34 -1.55
N PHE A 12 9.89 -8.83 -0.33
CA PHE A 12 10.87 -8.11 0.47
C PHE A 12 11.81 -9.06 1.23
N PRO A 13 13.15 -8.87 1.21
CA PRO A 13 14.08 -9.72 1.93
C PRO A 13 13.82 -9.72 3.44
N GLY A 14 13.76 -10.90 4.05
CA GLY A 14 13.55 -11.04 5.51
C GLY A 14 12.15 -10.66 6.00
N VAL A 15 11.24 -10.26 5.10
CA VAL A 15 9.86 -9.91 5.43
C VAL A 15 8.96 -10.93 4.72
N PRO A 16 8.33 -11.88 5.46
CA PRO A 16 7.33 -12.76 4.85
C PRO A 16 6.18 -11.93 4.28
N GLU A 17 5.28 -12.53 3.51
CA GLU A 17 4.07 -11.82 3.09
C GLU A 17 3.36 -11.22 4.30
N ARG A 18 3.08 -9.91 4.24
CA ARG A 18 2.47 -9.14 5.33
C ARG A 18 1.26 -8.39 4.81
N HIS A 19 0.19 -8.43 5.59
CA HIS A 19 -1.03 -7.66 5.35
C HIS A 19 -1.27 -6.73 6.53
N LEU A 20 -1.56 -5.47 6.23
CA LEU A 20 -1.86 -4.44 7.23
C LEU A 20 -3.21 -3.82 6.94
N TYR A 21 -4.01 -3.70 7.97
CA TYR A 21 -5.28 -3.00 7.94
C TYR A 21 -5.14 -1.63 8.58
N LEU A 22 -5.59 -0.60 7.87
CA LEU A 22 -5.61 0.78 8.35
C LEU A 22 -7.04 1.32 8.28
N HIS A 23 -7.47 1.90 9.40
CA HIS A 23 -8.84 2.40 9.59
C HIS A 23 -9.13 3.73 8.89
N HIS A 24 -8.09 4.44 8.44
CA HIS A 24 -8.20 5.81 7.92
C HIS A 24 -7.35 6.04 6.67
N ASP A 25 -7.77 7.03 5.87
CA ASP A 25 -7.10 7.50 4.65
C ASP A 25 -6.79 6.40 3.64
N GLY A 26 -7.73 5.45 3.47
CA GLY A 26 -7.61 4.37 2.52
C GLY A 26 -7.70 4.78 1.05
N TYR A 27 -8.06 6.04 0.75
CA TYR A 27 -8.05 6.56 -0.63
C TYR A 27 -6.64 6.55 -1.24
N PRO A 28 -6.52 6.52 -2.59
CA PRO A 28 -5.21 6.51 -3.25
C PRO A 28 -4.29 7.68 -2.86
N THR A 29 -4.86 8.84 -2.54
CA THR A 29 -4.10 10.01 -2.05
C THR A 29 -3.47 9.75 -0.68
N GLY A 30 -4.22 9.16 0.25
CA GLY A 30 -3.72 8.76 1.57
C GLY A 30 -2.68 7.64 1.47
N ALA A 31 -2.91 6.64 0.62
CA ALA A 31 -1.93 5.60 0.32
C ALA A 31 -0.63 6.20 -0.25
N ALA A 32 -0.72 7.13 -1.21
CA ALA A 32 0.43 7.79 -1.79
C ALA A 32 1.25 8.56 -0.76
N TRP A 33 0.60 9.28 0.15
CA TRP A 33 1.28 9.97 1.25
C TRP A 33 2.02 8.99 2.18
N ARG A 34 1.42 7.85 2.52
CA ARG A 34 2.08 6.82 3.34
C ARG A 34 3.28 6.21 2.62
N PHE A 35 3.15 5.93 1.32
CA PHE A 35 4.28 5.43 0.52
C PHE A 35 5.41 6.44 0.41
N ALA A 36 5.10 7.72 0.17
CA ALA A 36 6.10 8.79 0.14
C ALA A 36 6.83 8.90 1.48
N THR A 37 6.09 8.81 2.59
CA THR A 37 6.63 8.86 3.94
C THR A 37 7.61 7.71 4.20
N ALA A 38 7.24 6.49 3.81
CA ALA A 38 8.13 5.33 3.93
C ALA A 38 9.41 5.49 3.11
N LEU A 39 9.32 5.98 1.86
CA LEU A 39 10.48 6.21 0.99
C LEU A 39 11.41 7.31 1.53
N ARG A 40 10.86 8.37 2.15
CA ARG A 40 11.67 9.41 2.80
C ARG A 40 12.41 8.89 4.03
N GLN A 41 11.81 7.95 4.76
CA GLN A 41 12.47 7.31 5.89
C GLN A 41 13.58 6.37 5.43
N ARG A 42 13.31 5.58 4.38
CA ARG A 42 14.24 4.62 3.78
C ARG A 42 14.06 4.62 2.25
N PRO A 43 15.00 5.19 1.49
CA PRO A 43 14.88 5.23 0.03
C PRO A 43 15.19 3.88 -0.63
N GLU A 44 15.84 2.95 0.08
CA GLU A 44 16.17 1.64 -0.47
C GLU A 44 14.90 0.79 -0.68
N PRO A 45 14.63 0.28 -1.90
CA PRO A 45 13.45 -0.55 -2.19
C PRO A 45 13.30 -1.74 -1.26
N GLU A 46 14.39 -2.40 -0.88
CA GLU A 46 14.41 -3.56 0.00
C GLU A 46 13.96 -3.22 1.43
N ALA A 47 14.22 -1.99 1.88
CA ALA A 47 13.86 -1.51 3.22
C ALA A 47 12.43 -0.95 3.30
N PHE A 48 11.77 -0.74 2.15
CA PHE A 48 10.49 -0.03 2.07
C PHE A 48 9.39 -0.68 2.93
N ALA A 49 9.23 -2.01 2.91
CA ALA A 49 8.18 -2.66 3.70
C ALA A 49 8.39 -2.46 5.21
N ALA A 50 9.64 -2.54 5.68
CA ALA A 50 9.99 -2.30 7.08
C ALA A 50 9.74 -0.84 7.48
N ALA A 51 10.13 0.11 6.62
CA ALA A 51 9.87 1.54 6.83
C ALA A 51 8.37 1.85 6.85
N PHE A 52 7.61 1.27 5.92
CA PHE A 52 6.16 1.40 5.91
C PHE A 52 5.57 0.89 7.22
N LEU A 53 5.89 -0.34 7.65
CA LEU A 53 5.42 -0.90 8.92
C LEU A 53 5.73 0.01 10.12
N ALA A 54 6.97 0.50 10.22
CA ALA A 54 7.40 1.38 11.31
C ALA A 54 6.65 2.73 11.33
N SER A 55 6.26 3.24 10.16
CA SER A 55 5.52 4.50 10.05
C SER A 55 4.03 4.39 10.38
N GLN A 56 3.50 3.19 10.62
CA GLN A 56 2.06 2.93 10.81
C GLN A 56 1.74 2.30 12.18
N PRO A 57 1.89 3.03 13.31
CA PRO A 57 1.68 2.49 14.65
C PRO A 57 0.23 2.04 14.92
N GLY A 58 -0.75 2.55 14.16
CA GLY A 58 -2.16 2.16 14.25
C GLY A 58 -2.60 1.11 13.22
N ALA A 59 -1.65 0.49 12.51
CA ALA A 59 -1.97 -0.58 11.57
C ALA A 59 -2.17 -1.92 12.30
N GLU A 60 -3.23 -2.63 11.93
CA GLU A 60 -3.51 -3.97 12.46
C GLU A 60 -2.96 -5.04 11.51
N PRO A 61 -2.17 -6.01 12.00
CA PRO A 61 -1.70 -7.11 11.17
C PRO A 61 -2.85 -8.06 10.83
N LEU A 62 -2.92 -8.49 9.57
CA LEU A 62 -3.84 -9.53 9.10
C LEU A 62 -3.05 -10.76 8.63
N ALA A 63 -3.65 -11.94 8.81
CA ALA A 63 -3.18 -13.18 8.20
C ALA A 63 -3.52 -13.25 6.70
N ALA A 64 -4.63 -12.62 6.29
CA ALA A 64 -5.04 -12.53 4.90
C ALA A 64 -5.82 -11.24 4.61
N PRO A 65 -5.75 -10.67 3.40
CA PRO A 65 -6.44 -9.43 3.06
C PRO A 65 -7.98 -9.57 3.10
N ALA A 66 -8.49 -10.80 3.06
CA ALA A 66 -9.91 -11.12 3.17
C ALA A 66 -10.50 -10.88 4.57
N GLN A 67 -9.67 -10.83 5.62
CA GLN A 67 -10.15 -10.64 7.00
C GLN A 67 -10.74 -9.25 7.25
N ALA A 68 -10.25 -8.22 6.57
CA ALA A 68 -10.85 -6.88 6.59
C ALA A 68 -12.01 -6.80 5.59
N ALA A 69 -13.15 -7.37 5.98
CA ALA A 69 -14.35 -7.42 5.16
C ALA A 69 -15.05 -6.05 5.01
N ASP A 70 -14.62 -5.03 5.75
CA ASP A 70 -15.09 -3.64 5.73
C ASP A 70 -14.16 -2.71 4.95
N ALA A 71 -13.00 -3.19 4.48
CA ALA A 71 -12.07 -2.38 3.68
C ALA A 71 -12.68 -1.94 2.34
N GLU A 72 -12.57 -0.65 2.00
CA GLU A 72 -13.00 -0.13 0.70
C GLU A 72 -11.86 -0.15 -0.33
N TYR A 73 -10.60 -0.20 0.13
CA TYR A 73 -9.43 -0.21 -0.74
C TYR A 73 -8.46 -1.35 -0.40
N ARG A 74 -7.76 -1.83 -1.42
CA ARG A 74 -6.64 -2.76 -1.32
C ARG A 74 -5.47 -2.26 -2.12
N TYR A 75 -4.28 -2.35 -1.53
CA TYR A 75 -3.01 -2.06 -2.17
C TYR A 75 -2.12 -3.29 -2.06
N ARG A 76 -1.55 -3.72 -3.18
CA ARG A 76 -0.47 -4.71 -3.18
C ARG A 76 0.79 -4.00 -3.60
N VAL A 77 1.79 -3.98 -2.72
CA VAL A 77 3.13 -3.50 -3.01
C VAL A 77 4.06 -4.70 -3.09
N GLN A 78 4.86 -4.74 -4.15
CA GLN A 78 5.77 -5.83 -4.43
C GLN A 78 7.15 -5.27 -4.75
N LEU A 79 8.18 -5.88 -4.16
CA LEU A 79 9.54 -5.74 -4.64
C LEU A 79 9.74 -6.70 -5.82
N LEU A 80 10.12 -6.16 -6.98
CA LEU A 80 10.37 -6.97 -8.17
C LEU A 80 11.65 -7.79 -8.03
N ALA A 81 11.69 -8.96 -8.66
CA ALA A 81 12.88 -9.80 -8.71
C ALA A 81 14.07 -9.00 -9.29
N GLY A 82 15.19 -9.00 -8.58
CA GLY A 82 16.35 -8.13 -8.87
C GLY A 82 16.50 -6.94 -7.93
N GLY A 83 15.58 -6.73 -6.96
CA GLY A 83 15.77 -5.84 -5.80
C GLY A 83 15.59 -4.34 -6.07
N GLY A 84 15.68 -3.89 -7.32
CA GLY A 84 15.77 -2.45 -7.61
C GLY A 84 14.46 -1.69 -7.80
N ALA A 85 13.28 -2.34 -7.82
CA ALA A 85 12.04 -1.67 -8.21
C ALA A 85 10.82 -2.11 -7.41
N LEU A 86 10.03 -1.12 -6.98
CA LEU A 86 8.75 -1.31 -6.30
C LEU A 86 7.60 -1.15 -7.28
N GLN A 87 6.67 -2.10 -7.25
CA GLN A 87 5.43 -2.07 -8.00
C GLN A 87 4.24 -2.00 -7.06
N VAL A 88 3.24 -1.20 -7.40
CA VAL A 88 1.95 -1.14 -6.69
C VAL A 88 0.79 -1.43 -7.63
N ALA A 89 -0.18 -2.19 -7.14
CA ALA A 89 -1.49 -2.36 -7.74
C ALA A 89 -2.56 -2.03 -6.70
N CYS A 90 -3.69 -1.47 -7.15
CA CYS A 90 -4.75 -1.07 -6.25
C CYS A 90 -6.14 -1.43 -6.76
N TRP A 91 -6.99 -1.82 -5.82
CA TRP A 91 -8.39 -2.17 -6.04
C TRP A 91 -9.27 -1.34 -5.12
N ARG A 92 -10.49 -1.10 -5.57
CA ARG A 92 -11.56 -0.52 -4.76
C ARG A 92 -12.75 -1.46 -4.73
N ARG A 93 -13.52 -1.38 -3.66
CA ARG A 93 -14.85 -1.98 -3.57
C ARG A 93 -15.85 -0.86 -3.33
N LEU A 94 -16.91 -0.83 -4.14
CA LEU A 94 -17.95 0.19 -3.99
C LEU A 94 -18.83 -0.13 -2.78
N PRO A 95 -19.40 0.88 -2.11
CA PRO A 95 -20.39 0.67 -1.07
C PRO A 95 -21.53 -0.23 -1.56
N GLY A 96 -21.87 -1.27 -0.80
CA GLY A 96 -22.90 -2.26 -1.17
C GLY A 96 -22.47 -3.29 -2.22
N GLY A 97 -21.26 -3.18 -2.78
CA GLY A 97 -20.70 -4.16 -3.72
C GLY A 97 -19.89 -5.25 -3.02
N THR A 98 -19.92 -6.48 -3.56
CA THR A 98 -19.09 -7.60 -3.08
C THR A 98 -17.81 -7.79 -3.91
N THR A 99 -17.71 -7.11 -5.05
CA THR A 99 -16.63 -7.30 -6.02
C THR A 99 -15.53 -6.25 -5.91
N TRP A 100 -14.28 -6.69 -6.06
CA TRP A 100 -13.12 -5.82 -6.14
C TRP A 100 -12.90 -5.37 -7.58
N GLN A 101 -12.86 -4.06 -7.78
CA GLN A 101 -12.59 -3.45 -9.08
C GLN A 101 -11.16 -2.91 -9.12
N PRO A 102 -10.37 -3.20 -10.17
CA PRO A 102 -9.08 -2.55 -10.37
C PRO A 102 -9.26 -1.03 -10.42
N ARG A 103 -8.49 -0.30 -9.63
CA ARG A 103 -8.45 1.17 -9.65
C ARG A 103 -7.16 1.68 -10.28
N CYS A 104 -6.07 0.94 -10.11
CA CYS A 104 -4.80 1.16 -10.79
C CYS A 104 -4.12 -0.19 -11.06
N GLY A 105 -3.54 -0.32 -12.25
CA GLY A 105 -2.78 -1.51 -12.63
C GLY A 105 -1.41 -1.56 -11.95
N PRO A 106 -0.71 -2.69 -12.03
CA PRO A 106 0.65 -2.77 -11.56
C PRO A 106 1.49 -1.67 -12.23
N MET A 107 1.98 -0.71 -11.44
CA MET A 107 2.78 0.42 -11.90
C MET A 107 3.91 0.68 -10.92
N ALA A 108 4.96 1.39 -11.35
CA ALA A 108 6.02 1.80 -10.46
C ALA A 108 5.46 2.61 -9.28
N LEU A 109 5.97 2.38 -8.08
CA LEU A 109 5.51 3.07 -6.87
C LEU A 109 5.63 4.59 -7.00
N GLU A 110 6.72 5.09 -7.58
CA GLU A 110 6.91 6.52 -7.85
C GLU A 110 5.84 7.10 -8.77
N VAL A 111 5.46 6.36 -9.82
CA VAL A 111 4.39 6.77 -10.75
C VAL A 111 3.06 6.86 -10.02
N PHE A 112 2.78 5.91 -9.13
CA PHE A 112 1.59 5.96 -8.29
C PHE A 112 1.59 7.21 -7.39
N ILE A 113 2.72 7.50 -6.74
CA ILE A 113 2.80 8.64 -5.82
C ILE A 113 2.65 9.96 -6.59
N ARG A 114 3.38 10.16 -7.69
CA ARG A 114 3.23 11.37 -8.54
C ARG A 114 1.80 11.57 -9.03
N ARG A 115 1.09 10.47 -9.33
CA ARG A 115 -0.29 10.52 -9.79
C ARG A 115 -1.29 10.94 -8.71
N PHE A 116 -1.12 10.47 -7.48
CA PHE A 116 -2.10 10.64 -6.40
C PHE A 116 -1.67 11.62 -5.31
N LEU A 117 -0.44 12.11 -5.38
CA LEU A 117 0.12 13.17 -4.54
C LEU A 117 0.96 14.10 -5.42
N PRO A 118 0.32 14.86 -6.32
CA PRO A 118 1.04 15.75 -7.23
C PRO A 118 1.77 16.85 -6.45
N GLY A 119 2.99 17.18 -6.88
CA GLY A 119 3.83 18.20 -6.23
C GLY A 119 4.65 17.69 -5.04
N ASP A 120 4.55 16.40 -4.72
CA ASP A 120 5.43 15.78 -3.72
C ASP A 120 6.88 15.68 -4.24
N PRO A 121 7.89 16.14 -3.48
CA PRO A 121 9.27 16.26 -3.94
C PRO A 121 10.08 14.96 -3.82
N LEU A 122 9.45 13.79 -3.84
CA LEU A 122 10.13 12.48 -3.82
C LEU A 122 11.31 12.40 -4.78
#